data_AF-A0AB34YX96-F1
#
_entry.id   AF-A0AB34YX96-F1
#
_cell.length_a   1.000
_cell.length_b   1.000
_cell.length_c   1.000
_cell.angle_alpha   90.00
_cell.angle_beta   90.00
_cell.angle_gamma   90.00
#
_symmetry.space_group_name_H-M   'P 1'
#
loop_
_entity.id
_entity.type
_entity.pdbx_description
1 polymer ?
#
loop_
_entity_poly.entity_id
_entity_poly.type
_entity_poly.pdbx_seq_one_letter_code
_entity_poly.pdbx_strand_id
1 'polypeptide(L)'
;MKNWVTQVLRLAQHIFHRLSQLMGPNLIKDERGNFAMITALVLVPLLLAGMIAVDSANLMRVRNNVQASLDAAALAVGKRFSTGESQAVVQVYGAQIFTTNLTALSADTVNFEIAFPQDRTTDQQILATAAFTYKSLFGMVASRLTGDNWDQYRYTLNSSVRLKNTIEVALVLDNSGSMDETRSGSTKKRIDLLKEAASQLVETMASQSALITHVERPVQFSLVPFAGSVNVGPQFLNATWMDPEGKSSVNLENFTLPVTIDSTRKIEEKPAGSGRFYKSGTGWGERNNKPFSRAELYSDLSQRSKDTWLAWQGCVESRPGTYALDVTPPSDNNPNTLFVPMFGPAEYYNTDSKGNVTSTVLNSWWQDDISLTYSLRQSDLKKYYLRDSLDKIYRGGRSKDGGPNYSCTSLPLTPLTDVTSEQGMKTIQTAIKAMVPAGGTNVPEAMAWGWRTIVQGAPFTEARAATERGNDKVVIVLTDGANTYYKYDGLAGSGPDRAGNLSYYSAHGYTARITKNYTQARLFQESGVSVSQNNSTYTKAMNARFAKLCDNAKSANIIVMTVALDLSEADSTEKAQIDLLKSCSSNSRVRMESGKPVKLFWNSTGGELSETFRQIGDELSNLRIVG
;
A
#
# COMPACT_ATOMS: atom_id res chain seq x y z
N MET A 1 21.77 -31.61 -14.59
CA MET A 1 21.65 -32.78 -13.69
C MET A 1 20.95 -33.97 -14.34
N LYS A 2 19.78 -33.82 -14.99
CA LYS A 2 19.09 -34.96 -15.66
C LYS A 2 20.00 -35.72 -16.64
N ASN A 3 20.70 -35.04 -17.56
CA ASN A 3 21.59 -35.70 -18.54
C ASN A 3 22.76 -36.47 -17.91
N TRP A 4 23.40 -35.89 -16.87
CA TRP A 4 24.55 -36.51 -16.20
C TRP A 4 24.14 -37.77 -15.43
N VAL A 5 23.02 -37.72 -14.69
CA VAL A 5 22.50 -38.89 -13.98
C VAL A 5 22.08 -39.99 -14.95
N THR A 6 21.45 -39.67 -16.09
CA THR A 6 21.14 -40.68 -17.13
C THR A 6 22.38 -41.28 -17.78
N GLN A 7 23.46 -40.52 -17.97
CA GLN A 7 24.70 -41.06 -18.54
C GLN A 7 25.45 -41.94 -17.53
N VAL A 8 25.52 -41.53 -16.26
CA VAL A 8 26.09 -42.36 -15.18
C VAL A 8 25.28 -43.65 -14.99
N LEU A 9 23.94 -43.58 -15.05
CA LEU A 9 23.08 -44.76 -15.01
C LEU A 9 23.28 -45.67 -16.23
N ARG A 10 23.52 -45.10 -17.43
CA ARG A 10 23.85 -45.89 -18.63
C ARG A 10 25.21 -46.58 -18.51
N LEU A 11 26.21 -45.94 -17.89
CA LEU A 11 27.48 -46.60 -17.54
C LEU A 11 27.24 -47.79 -16.62
N ALA A 12 26.52 -47.55 -15.52
CA ALA A 12 26.25 -48.57 -14.53
C ALA A 12 25.52 -49.76 -15.16
N GLN A 13 24.53 -49.51 -16.03
CA GLN A 13 23.81 -50.54 -16.78
C GLN A 13 24.70 -51.28 -17.79
N HIS A 14 25.57 -50.60 -18.54
CA HIS A 14 26.49 -51.25 -19.48
C HIS A 14 27.51 -52.14 -18.77
N ILE A 15 28.03 -51.68 -17.63
CA ILE A 15 28.96 -52.43 -16.78
C ILE A 15 28.25 -53.65 -16.19
N PHE A 16 27.04 -53.49 -15.64
CA PHE A 16 26.24 -54.61 -15.12
C PHE A 16 25.92 -55.65 -16.19
N HIS A 17 25.57 -55.20 -17.41
CA HIS A 17 25.22 -56.11 -18.49
C HIS A 17 26.43 -56.93 -18.97
N ARG A 18 27.61 -56.31 -19.11
CA ARG A 18 28.84 -57.04 -19.46
C ARG A 18 29.35 -57.94 -18.34
N LEU A 19 29.21 -57.55 -17.08
CA LEU A 19 29.53 -58.41 -15.93
C LEU A 19 28.59 -59.62 -15.84
N SER A 20 27.30 -59.44 -16.14
CA SER A 20 26.33 -60.54 -16.14
C SER A 20 26.58 -61.59 -17.23
N GLN A 21 27.22 -61.20 -18.35
CA GLN A 21 27.60 -62.13 -19.42
C GLN A 21 28.88 -62.92 -19.12
N LEU A 22 29.72 -62.44 -18.19
CA LEU A 22 30.96 -63.11 -17.76
C LEU A 22 30.76 -64.04 -16.55
N MET A 23 29.64 -63.95 -15.83
CA MET A 23 29.33 -64.77 -14.67
C MET A 23 28.34 -65.89 -15.01
N GLY A 24 28.85 -67.07 -15.38
CA GLY A 24 28.04 -68.29 -15.54
C GLY A 24 27.55 -68.84 -14.18
N PRO A 25 26.45 -69.64 -14.15
CA PRO A 25 25.79 -70.12 -12.92
C PRO A 25 26.65 -71.03 -12.02
N ASN A 26 27.84 -71.43 -12.48
CA ASN A 26 28.75 -72.30 -11.74
C ASN A 26 29.67 -71.55 -10.75
N LEU A 27 29.77 -70.22 -10.84
CA LEU A 27 30.63 -69.42 -9.94
C LEU A 27 29.97 -69.10 -8.59
N ILE A 28 28.66 -69.30 -8.45
CA ILE A 28 27.88 -68.97 -7.25
C ILE A 28 27.89 -70.12 -6.22
N LYS A 29 28.35 -71.33 -6.60
CA LYS A 29 28.27 -72.54 -5.76
C LYS A 29 29.61 -73.06 -5.21
N ASP A 30 30.72 -72.37 -5.47
CA ASP A 30 32.04 -72.85 -5.05
C ASP A 30 32.57 -72.08 -3.82
N GLU A 31 32.60 -72.76 -2.67
CA GLU A 31 32.98 -72.20 -1.37
C GLU A 31 34.47 -72.37 -1.02
N ARG A 32 35.29 -72.95 -1.91
CA ARG A 32 36.71 -73.19 -1.64
C ARG A 32 37.58 -72.10 -2.27
N GLY A 33 37.82 -71.03 -1.51
CA GLY A 33 38.89 -70.07 -1.81
C GLY A 33 38.57 -68.94 -2.80
N ASN A 34 37.32 -68.47 -2.86
CA ASN A 34 36.87 -67.46 -3.83
C ASN A 34 36.88 -66.00 -3.31
N PHE A 35 37.48 -65.72 -2.14
CA PHE A 35 37.53 -64.36 -1.58
C PHE A 35 38.29 -63.40 -2.51
N ALA A 36 39.42 -63.83 -3.07
CA ALA A 36 40.25 -62.99 -3.94
C ALA A 36 39.52 -62.60 -5.24
N MET A 37 38.76 -63.54 -5.85
CA MET A 37 38.00 -63.31 -7.08
C MET A 37 36.78 -62.42 -6.86
N ILE A 38 36.01 -62.65 -5.78
CA ILE A 38 34.87 -61.79 -5.42
C ILE A 38 35.36 -60.38 -5.05
N THR A 39 36.47 -60.29 -4.30
CA THR A 39 37.09 -59.00 -3.97
C THR A 39 37.55 -58.28 -5.24
N ALA A 40 38.20 -58.97 -6.17
CA ALA A 40 38.61 -58.37 -7.45
C ALA A 40 37.41 -57.87 -8.28
N LEU A 41 36.31 -58.63 -8.31
CA LEU A 41 35.07 -58.25 -9.01
C LEU A 41 34.35 -57.06 -8.38
N VAL A 42 34.36 -56.94 -7.05
CA VAL A 42 33.69 -55.84 -6.31
C VAL A 42 34.55 -54.58 -6.21
N LEU A 43 35.88 -54.73 -6.21
CA LEU A 43 36.81 -53.61 -6.09
C LEU A 43 36.71 -52.65 -7.29
N VAL A 44 36.53 -53.18 -8.50
CA VAL A 44 36.42 -52.38 -9.73
C VAL A 44 35.23 -51.40 -9.68
N PRO A 45 33.98 -51.83 -9.43
CA PRO A 45 32.84 -50.91 -9.31
C PRO A 45 32.94 -49.96 -8.12
N LEU A 46 33.56 -50.36 -7.00
CA LEU A 46 33.81 -49.47 -5.86
C LEU A 46 34.78 -48.33 -6.21
N LEU A 47 35.88 -48.64 -6.92
CA LEU A 47 36.83 -47.63 -7.38
C LEU A 47 36.19 -46.67 -8.39
N LEU A 48 35.39 -47.18 -9.33
CA LEU A 48 34.65 -46.35 -10.29
C LEU A 48 33.64 -45.42 -9.58
N ALA A 49 32.93 -45.92 -8.56
CA ALA A 49 32.06 -45.09 -7.75
C ALA A 49 32.83 -43.98 -7.00
N GLY A 50 34.00 -44.31 -6.46
CA GLY A 50 34.90 -43.34 -5.84
C GLY A 50 35.40 -42.26 -6.81
N MET A 51 35.78 -42.65 -8.04
CA MET A 51 36.18 -41.71 -9.09
C MET A 51 35.06 -40.72 -9.43
N ILE A 52 33.84 -41.23 -9.63
CA ILE A 52 32.65 -40.39 -9.91
C ILE A 52 32.39 -39.43 -8.74
N ALA A 53 32.50 -39.92 -7.50
CA ALA A 53 32.28 -39.10 -6.32
C ALA A 53 33.28 -37.93 -6.24
N VAL A 54 34.58 -38.20 -6.41
CA VAL A 54 35.63 -37.18 -6.36
C VAL A 54 35.50 -36.18 -7.51
N ASP A 55 35.20 -36.65 -8.73
CA ASP A 55 35.03 -35.77 -9.89
C ASP A 55 33.79 -34.89 -9.75
N SER A 56 32.67 -35.45 -9.28
CA SER A 56 31.45 -34.68 -9.02
C SER A 56 31.64 -33.62 -7.94
N ALA A 57 32.38 -33.94 -6.87
CA ALA A 57 32.72 -32.98 -5.82
C ALA A 57 33.57 -31.82 -6.37
N ASN A 58 34.54 -32.11 -7.23
CA ASN A 58 35.36 -31.07 -7.86
C ASN A 58 34.59 -30.24 -8.87
N LEU A 59 33.71 -30.84 -9.67
CA LEU A 59 32.81 -30.11 -10.57
C LEU A 59 31.90 -29.17 -9.79
N MET A 60 31.33 -29.62 -8.67
CA MET A 60 30.52 -28.78 -7.79
C MET A 60 31.34 -27.62 -7.21
N ARG A 61 32.58 -27.87 -6.76
CA ARG A 61 33.49 -26.82 -6.28
C ARG A 61 33.75 -25.76 -7.34
N VAL A 62 34.08 -26.17 -8.57
CA VAL A 62 34.32 -25.27 -9.70
C VAL A 62 33.06 -24.47 -10.03
N ARG A 63 31.93 -25.15 -10.18
CA ARG A 63 30.66 -24.49 -10.55
C ARG A 63 30.22 -23.47 -9.51
N ASN A 64 30.35 -23.79 -8.22
CA ASN A 64 30.00 -22.88 -7.14
C ASN A 64 30.92 -21.65 -7.09
N ASN A 65 32.24 -21.82 -7.29
CA ASN A 65 33.14 -20.69 -7.35
C ASN A 65 32.87 -19.81 -8.57
N VAL A 66 32.71 -20.38 -9.78
CA VAL A 66 32.39 -19.61 -10.99
C VAL A 66 31.07 -18.86 -10.83
N GLN A 67 30.03 -19.48 -10.29
CA GLN A 67 28.75 -18.81 -10.03
C GLN A 67 28.91 -17.65 -9.04
N ALA A 68 29.61 -17.86 -7.92
CA ALA A 68 29.84 -16.80 -6.94
C ALA A 68 30.67 -15.63 -7.51
N SER A 69 31.67 -15.90 -8.34
CA SER A 69 32.44 -14.87 -9.06
C SER A 69 31.56 -14.12 -10.06
N LEU A 70 30.67 -14.83 -10.76
CA LEU A 70 29.71 -14.26 -11.71
C LEU A 70 28.71 -13.33 -11.02
N ASP A 71 28.14 -13.75 -9.89
CA ASP A 71 27.20 -12.96 -9.10
C ASP A 71 27.87 -11.68 -8.56
N ALA A 72 29.09 -11.78 -8.04
CA ALA A 72 29.87 -10.62 -7.59
C ALA A 72 30.15 -9.63 -8.73
N ALA A 73 30.51 -10.11 -9.91
CA ALA A 73 30.75 -9.29 -11.08
C ALA A 73 29.47 -8.62 -11.59
N ALA A 74 28.37 -9.38 -11.73
CA ALA A 74 27.10 -8.88 -12.19
C ALA A 74 26.57 -7.76 -11.28
N LEU A 75 26.70 -7.92 -9.96
CA LEU A 75 26.31 -6.90 -8.99
C LEU A 75 27.19 -5.64 -9.09
N ALA A 76 28.51 -5.82 -9.13
CA ALA A 76 29.45 -4.71 -9.24
C ALA A 76 29.22 -3.86 -10.51
N VAL A 77 28.94 -4.53 -11.64
CA VAL A 77 28.57 -3.87 -12.89
C VAL A 77 27.21 -3.21 -12.80
N GLY A 78 26.19 -3.89 -12.25
CA GLY A 78 24.86 -3.33 -12.04
C GLY A 78 24.89 -2.01 -11.27
N LYS A 79 25.67 -1.95 -10.18
CA LYS A 79 25.84 -0.74 -9.37
C LYS A 79 26.42 0.42 -10.18
N ARG A 80 27.55 0.24 -10.86
CA ARG A 80 28.20 1.34 -11.61
C ARG A 80 27.45 1.75 -12.87
N PHE A 81 26.82 0.78 -13.54
CA PHE A 81 25.99 1.07 -14.70
C PHE A 81 24.74 1.88 -14.29
N SER A 82 24.15 1.60 -13.11
CA SER A 82 23.02 2.37 -12.60
C SER A 82 23.35 3.84 -12.27
N THR A 83 24.62 4.17 -12.01
CA THR A 83 25.08 5.54 -11.71
C THR A 83 25.49 6.34 -12.96
N GLY A 84 25.22 5.84 -14.17
CA GLY A 84 25.44 6.55 -15.43
C GLY A 84 26.84 6.38 -16.03
N GLU A 85 27.63 5.39 -15.58
CA GLU A 85 28.90 5.07 -16.24
C GLU A 85 28.69 4.40 -17.61
N SER A 86 29.59 4.66 -18.56
CA SER A 86 29.52 4.09 -19.90
C SER A 86 29.69 2.56 -19.90
N GLN A 87 29.00 1.87 -20.83
CA GLN A 87 29.05 0.41 -20.98
C GLN A 87 30.48 -0.14 -21.10
N ALA A 88 31.35 0.55 -21.85
CA ALA A 88 32.74 0.12 -22.07
C ALA A 88 33.54 0.08 -20.76
N VAL A 89 33.35 1.08 -19.87
CA VAL A 89 34.06 1.15 -18.58
C VAL A 89 33.57 0.06 -17.64
N VAL A 90 32.25 -0.14 -17.54
CA VAL A 90 31.68 -1.12 -16.62
C VAL A 90 31.92 -2.57 -17.06
N GLN A 91 32.08 -2.84 -18.37
CA GLN A 91 32.50 -4.17 -18.87
C GLN A 91 33.90 -4.55 -18.39
N VAL A 92 34.86 -3.63 -18.53
CA VAL A 92 36.24 -3.85 -18.08
C VAL A 92 36.28 -4.06 -16.56
N TYR A 93 35.51 -3.26 -15.82
CA TYR A 93 35.40 -3.40 -14.36
C TYR A 93 34.79 -4.75 -13.95
N GLY A 94 33.72 -5.18 -14.61
CA GLY A 94 33.09 -6.47 -14.37
C GLY A 94 34.03 -7.65 -14.62
N ALA A 95 34.80 -7.60 -15.71
CA ALA A 95 35.81 -8.61 -16.00
C ALA A 95 36.87 -8.66 -14.90
N GLN A 96 37.35 -7.52 -14.42
CA GLN A 96 38.34 -7.45 -13.33
C GLN A 96 37.81 -8.08 -12.03
N ILE A 97 36.57 -7.76 -11.63
CA ILE A 97 35.92 -8.35 -10.44
C ILE A 97 35.72 -9.86 -10.61
N PHE A 98 35.28 -10.31 -11.80
CA PHE A 98 35.13 -11.73 -12.10
C PHE A 98 36.45 -12.47 -11.96
N THR A 99 37.51 -11.98 -12.61
CA THR A 99 38.83 -12.63 -12.58
C THR A 99 39.49 -12.61 -11.21
N THR A 100 39.20 -11.61 -10.37
CA THR A 100 39.75 -11.50 -9.01
C THR A 100 39.12 -12.53 -8.06
N ASN A 101 37.83 -12.83 -8.23
CA ASN A 101 37.08 -13.77 -7.39
C ASN A 101 37.14 -15.22 -7.90
N LEU A 102 37.61 -15.44 -9.12
CA LEU A 102 37.77 -16.76 -9.72
C LEU A 102 39.04 -17.43 -9.17
N THR A 103 38.87 -18.49 -8.39
CA THR A 103 39.99 -19.22 -7.75
C THR A 103 40.05 -20.68 -8.17
N ALA A 104 38.95 -21.23 -8.68
CA ALA A 104 38.87 -22.65 -9.04
C ALA A 104 39.36 -22.96 -10.46
N LEU A 105 39.47 -21.94 -11.33
CA LEU A 105 39.95 -22.03 -12.71
C LEU A 105 40.82 -20.80 -13.04
N SER A 106 41.67 -20.93 -14.05
CA SER A 106 42.41 -19.80 -14.60
C SER A 106 41.49 -18.93 -15.48
N ALA A 107 41.64 -17.62 -15.40
CA ALA A 107 40.76 -16.65 -16.09
C ALA A 107 40.74 -16.82 -17.62
N ASP A 108 41.84 -17.25 -18.23
CA ASP A 108 41.99 -17.54 -19.67
C ASP A 108 41.15 -18.74 -20.14
N THR A 109 40.72 -19.60 -19.23
CA THR A 109 39.91 -20.79 -19.55
C THR A 109 38.40 -20.54 -19.51
N VAL A 110 37.99 -19.34 -19.10
CA VAL A 110 36.58 -18.95 -18.94
C VAL A 110 36.27 -17.76 -19.84
N ASN A 111 35.33 -17.93 -20.77
CA ASN A 111 34.80 -16.83 -21.57
C ASN A 111 33.75 -16.07 -20.75
N PHE A 112 34.07 -14.84 -20.34
CA PHE A 112 33.18 -13.96 -19.58
C PHE A 112 32.61 -12.87 -20.48
N GLU A 113 31.28 -12.75 -20.49
CA GLU A 113 30.56 -11.77 -21.31
C GLU A 113 29.48 -11.07 -20.48
N ILE A 114 29.27 -9.77 -20.76
CA ILE A 114 28.21 -8.97 -20.14
C ILE A 114 27.33 -8.39 -21.24
N ALA A 115 26.05 -8.74 -21.21
CA ALA A 115 25.03 -8.13 -22.04
C ALA A 115 24.25 -7.06 -21.26
N PHE A 116 24.10 -5.88 -21.86
CA PHE A 116 23.28 -4.78 -21.34
C PHE A 116 21.91 -4.75 -22.00
N PRO A 117 20.88 -4.22 -21.31
CA PRO A 117 19.56 -4.06 -21.91
C PRO A 117 19.61 -3.07 -23.08
N GLN A 118 18.97 -3.45 -24.19
CA GLN A 118 18.94 -2.68 -25.44
C GLN A 118 17.82 -1.63 -25.47
N ASP A 119 16.81 -1.71 -24.57
CA ASP A 119 15.63 -0.84 -24.66
C ASP A 119 14.99 -0.50 -23.30
N ARG A 120 14.25 0.61 -23.22
CA ARG A 120 13.64 1.14 -21.97
C ARG A 120 12.39 0.37 -21.50
N THR A 121 11.86 -0.54 -22.30
CA THR A 121 10.47 -1.03 -22.18
C THR A 121 10.34 -2.48 -21.69
N THR A 122 11.37 -3.33 -21.80
CA THR A 122 11.30 -4.73 -21.32
C THR A 122 12.62 -5.21 -20.69
N ASP A 123 12.50 -5.81 -19.50
CA ASP A 123 13.56 -6.39 -18.66
C ASP A 123 14.93 -5.68 -18.70
N GLN A 124 15.07 -4.61 -17.90
CA GLN A 124 16.36 -3.96 -17.60
C GLN A 124 17.22 -4.86 -16.71
N GLN A 125 17.73 -5.96 -17.27
CA GLN A 125 18.63 -6.89 -16.60
C GLN A 125 19.99 -6.86 -17.31
N ILE A 126 21.05 -6.74 -16.53
CA ILE A 126 22.40 -7.06 -16.98
C ILE A 126 22.56 -8.56 -16.86
N LEU A 127 22.92 -9.22 -17.95
CA LEU A 127 23.19 -10.65 -17.97
C LEU A 127 24.70 -10.86 -18.05
N ALA A 128 25.30 -11.35 -16.97
CA ALA A 128 26.66 -11.86 -16.95
C ALA A 128 26.64 -13.35 -17.30
N THR A 129 27.46 -13.74 -18.26
CA THR A 129 27.59 -15.12 -18.74
C THR A 129 29.04 -15.58 -18.58
N ALA A 130 29.25 -16.74 -17.96
CA ALA A 130 30.55 -17.42 -17.93
C ALA A 130 30.44 -18.78 -18.60
N ALA A 131 31.21 -18.97 -19.68
CA ALA A 131 31.32 -20.24 -20.37
C ALA A 131 32.70 -20.86 -20.17
N PHE A 132 32.77 -22.09 -19.68
CA PHE A 132 34.02 -22.81 -19.43
C PHE A 132 33.92 -24.28 -19.81
N THR A 133 35.07 -24.92 -20.03
CA THR A 133 35.16 -26.37 -20.27
C THR A 133 35.77 -27.02 -19.04
N TYR A 134 35.07 -27.98 -18.43
CA TYR A 134 35.58 -28.72 -17.27
C TYR A 134 36.37 -29.94 -17.74
N LYS A 135 37.62 -30.04 -17.30
CA LYS A 135 38.46 -31.24 -17.50
C LYS A 135 38.27 -32.16 -16.29
N SER A 136 37.83 -33.39 -16.53
CA SER A 136 37.59 -34.37 -15.48
C SER A 136 38.92 -34.95 -15.00
N LEU A 137 39.05 -35.16 -13.68
CA LEU A 137 40.24 -35.81 -13.10
C LEU A 137 40.40 -37.26 -13.58
N PHE A 138 39.27 -37.92 -13.87
CA PHE A 138 39.22 -39.30 -14.35
C PHE A 138 38.65 -39.39 -15.77
N GLY A 139 38.63 -38.27 -16.51
CA GLY A 139 38.05 -38.16 -17.84
C GLY A 139 38.65 -39.12 -18.85
N MET A 140 39.96 -39.40 -18.77
CA MET A 140 40.61 -40.40 -19.62
C MET A 140 40.11 -41.82 -19.36
N VAL A 141 39.88 -42.18 -18.09
CA VAL A 141 39.38 -43.50 -17.70
C VAL A 141 37.93 -43.66 -18.15
N ALA A 142 37.10 -42.64 -17.89
CA ALA A 142 35.73 -42.59 -18.36
C ALA A 142 35.65 -42.66 -19.89
N SER A 143 36.46 -41.86 -20.60
CA SER A 143 36.44 -41.83 -22.06
C SER A 143 36.83 -43.16 -22.70
N ARG A 144 37.80 -43.89 -22.11
CA ARG A 144 38.16 -45.24 -22.56
C ARG A 144 37.10 -46.29 -22.27
N LEU A 145 36.35 -46.14 -21.19
CA LEU A 145 35.29 -47.08 -20.79
C LEU A 145 34.00 -46.89 -21.60
N THR A 146 33.71 -45.66 -22.02
CA THR A 146 32.40 -45.31 -22.61
C THR A 146 32.48 -44.96 -24.09
N GLY A 147 33.67 -44.65 -24.61
CA GLY A 147 33.87 -44.20 -25.99
C GLY A 147 33.51 -42.73 -26.24
N ASP A 148 33.00 -42.01 -25.23
CA ASP A 148 32.66 -40.59 -25.31
C ASP A 148 33.81 -39.73 -24.78
N ASN A 149 33.97 -38.50 -25.27
CA ASN A 149 35.00 -37.59 -24.75
C ASN A 149 34.46 -36.78 -23.56
N TRP A 150 34.83 -37.19 -22.35
CA TRP A 150 34.34 -36.58 -21.10
C TRP A 150 35.00 -35.22 -20.78
N ASP A 151 36.08 -34.85 -21.47
CA ASP A 151 36.87 -33.63 -21.19
C ASP A 151 36.46 -32.40 -22.02
N GLN A 152 35.42 -32.52 -22.87
CA GLN A 152 34.98 -31.43 -23.77
C GLN A 152 33.61 -30.84 -23.42
N TYR A 153 33.03 -31.20 -22.26
CA TYR A 153 31.71 -30.68 -21.91
C TYR A 153 31.78 -29.20 -21.53
N ARG A 154 31.08 -28.37 -22.29
CA ARG A 154 30.97 -26.92 -22.05
C ARG A 154 29.85 -26.64 -21.06
N TYR A 155 30.17 -25.84 -20.04
CA TYR A 155 29.22 -25.33 -19.07
C TYR A 155 29.02 -23.84 -19.31
N THR A 156 27.77 -23.40 -19.30
CA THR A 156 27.39 -22.00 -19.34
C THR A 156 26.63 -21.69 -18.07
N LEU A 157 27.11 -20.71 -17.31
CA LEU A 157 26.47 -20.18 -16.11
C LEU A 157 26.07 -18.74 -16.36
N ASN A 158 24.90 -18.37 -15.86
CA ASN A 158 24.30 -17.05 -16.04
C ASN A 158 24.01 -16.44 -14.66
N SER A 159 24.25 -15.15 -14.55
CA SER A 159 23.81 -14.31 -13.43
C SER A 159 23.17 -13.07 -14.00
N SER A 160 22.02 -12.69 -13.47
CA SER A 160 21.24 -11.55 -13.95
C SER A 160 21.01 -10.56 -12.83
N VAL A 161 21.40 -9.30 -13.02
CA VAL A 161 21.17 -8.21 -12.07
C VAL A 161 20.23 -7.20 -12.68
N ARG A 162 19.15 -6.84 -11.98
CA ARG A 162 18.13 -5.92 -12.48
C ARG A 162 18.50 -4.49 -12.11
N LEU A 163 18.40 -3.59 -13.07
CA LEU A 163 18.81 -2.18 -12.95
C LEU A 163 17.70 -1.23 -12.48
N LYS A 164 16.44 -1.68 -12.49
CA LYS A 164 15.32 -0.88 -12.00
C LYS A 164 15.25 -0.98 -10.49
N ASN A 165 15.54 0.11 -9.80
CA ASN A 165 15.18 0.35 -8.40
C ASN A 165 14.37 1.65 -8.32
N THR A 166 13.13 1.57 -8.81
CA THR A 166 12.15 2.65 -8.66
C THR A 166 11.54 2.60 -7.28
N ILE A 167 11.12 3.75 -6.76
CA ILE A 167 10.41 3.82 -5.49
C ILE A 167 9.16 4.66 -5.61
N GLU A 168 8.07 4.16 -5.04
CA GLU A 168 6.78 4.82 -4.98
C GLU A 168 6.41 5.00 -3.51
N VAL A 169 6.33 6.25 -3.08
CA VAL A 169 6.15 6.60 -1.67
C VAL A 169 4.82 7.32 -1.48
N ALA A 170 4.01 6.86 -0.51
CA ALA A 170 2.85 7.58 -0.01
C ALA A 170 3.19 8.27 1.31
N LEU A 171 3.18 9.60 1.32
CA LEU A 171 3.27 10.41 2.53
C LEU A 171 1.88 10.60 3.11
N VAL A 172 1.57 9.87 4.18
CA VAL A 172 0.31 9.95 4.91
C VAL A 172 0.53 10.82 6.14
N LEU A 173 0.15 12.08 6.03
CA LEU A 173 0.55 13.14 6.96
C LEU A 173 -0.65 13.70 7.72
N ASP A 174 -0.57 13.65 9.05
CA ASP A 174 -1.60 14.14 9.95
C ASP A 174 -1.73 15.68 9.86
N ASN A 175 -2.96 16.15 9.64
CA ASN A 175 -3.34 17.55 9.73
C ASN A 175 -4.58 17.73 10.61
N SER A 176 -4.76 16.86 11.60
CA SER A 176 -5.80 17.00 12.63
C SER A 176 -5.56 18.23 13.52
N GLY A 177 -6.56 18.59 14.33
CA GLY A 177 -6.49 19.79 15.17
C GLY A 177 -5.34 19.80 16.20
N SER A 178 -4.87 18.64 16.67
CA SER A 178 -3.73 18.53 17.60
C SER A 178 -2.41 19.02 16.99
N MET A 179 -2.32 19.02 15.66
CA MET A 179 -1.14 19.50 14.93
C MET A 179 -0.98 21.04 14.99
N ASP A 180 -1.98 21.77 15.51
CA ASP A 180 -1.90 23.22 15.75
C ASP A 180 -1.15 23.59 17.05
N GLU A 181 -0.74 22.59 17.85
CA GLU A 181 -0.01 22.79 19.10
C GLU A 181 1.49 23.06 18.87
N THR A 182 2.06 23.91 19.73
CA THR A 182 3.51 24.03 19.91
C THR A 182 3.92 23.11 21.05
N ARG A 183 4.62 21.99 20.75
CA ARG A 183 5.03 21.00 21.75
C ARG A 183 6.52 20.62 21.58
N SER A 184 7.14 20.30 22.71
CA SER A 184 8.49 19.74 22.95
C SER A 184 9.64 20.15 22.00
N GLY A 185 10.55 20.99 22.52
CA GLY A 185 11.87 21.21 21.93
C GLY A 185 11.91 22.17 20.74
N SER A 186 10.77 22.73 20.33
CA SER A 186 10.67 23.71 19.25
C SER A 186 9.72 24.85 19.60
N THR A 187 9.94 26.02 18.99
CA THR A 187 9.04 27.19 19.07
C THR A 187 7.98 27.20 17.97
N LYS A 188 8.05 26.26 17.01
CA LYS A 188 7.11 26.14 15.89
C LYS A 188 5.97 25.16 16.21
N LYS A 189 4.84 25.31 15.52
CA LYS A 189 3.74 24.34 15.59
C LYS A 189 4.17 23.01 14.96
N ARG A 190 3.60 21.90 15.45
CA ARG A 190 3.85 20.55 14.91
C ARG A 190 3.63 20.48 13.40
N ILE A 191 2.56 21.09 12.91
CA ILE A 191 2.25 21.11 11.46
C ILE A 191 3.33 21.81 10.63
N ASP A 192 3.96 22.86 11.14
CA ASP A 192 4.98 23.62 10.40
C ASP A 192 6.27 22.80 10.31
N LEU A 193 6.66 22.14 11.40
CA LEU A 193 7.80 21.22 11.44
C LEU A 193 7.60 20.03 10.51
N LEU A 194 6.39 19.47 10.51
CA LEU A 194 6.02 18.38 9.61
C LEU A 194 6.16 18.77 8.14
N LYS A 195 5.66 19.96 7.77
CA LYS A 195 5.77 20.49 6.41
C LYS A 195 7.22 20.66 6.00
N GLU A 196 8.04 21.26 6.86
CA GLU A 196 9.47 21.48 6.59
C GLU A 196 10.21 20.15 6.38
N ALA A 197 10.01 19.18 7.28
CA ALA A 197 10.67 17.88 7.21
C ALA A 197 10.22 17.04 5.99
N ALA A 198 8.91 17.05 5.69
CA ALA A 198 8.36 16.37 4.51
C ALA A 198 8.88 17.00 3.20
N SER A 199 8.93 18.33 3.12
CA SER A 199 9.50 19.05 1.99
C SER A 199 10.96 18.69 1.75
N GLN A 200 11.78 18.64 2.81
CA GLN A 200 13.20 18.27 2.72
C GLN A 200 13.41 16.83 2.26
N LEU A 201 12.59 15.88 2.73
CA LEU A 201 12.66 14.48 2.28
C LEU A 201 12.40 14.36 0.78
N VAL A 202 11.34 15.00 0.28
CA VAL A 202 10.99 14.94 -1.15
C VAL A 202 12.10 15.55 -2.00
N GLU A 203 12.65 16.70 -1.61
CA GLU A 203 13.78 17.35 -2.28
C GLU A 203 15.04 16.48 -2.30
N THR A 204 15.39 15.89 -1.16
CA THR A 204 16.56 15.01 -1.03
C THR A 204 16.42 13.78 -1.92
N MET A 205 15.26 13.12 -1.89
CA MET A 205 15.02 11.94 -2.72
C MET A 205 15.04 12.26 -4.22
N ALA A 206 14.45 13.39 -4.62
CA ALA A 206 14.47 13.85 -6.00
C ALA A 206 15.90 14.16 -6.49
N SER A 207 16.68 14.91 -5.71
CA SER A 207 18.06 15.26 -6.06
C SER A 207 18.96 14.03 -6.23
N GLN A 208 18.86 13.04 -5.34
CA GLN A 208 19.60 11.79 -5.44
C GLN A 208 19.20 10.98 -6.68
N SER A 209 17.95 11.06 -7.10
CA SER A 209 17.44 10.33 -8.27
C SER A 209 17.73 10.99 -9.61
N ALA A 210 18.03 12.30 -9.65
CA ALA A 210 18.41 13.00 -10.88
C ALA A 210 19.68 12.43 -11.53
N LEU A 211 20.49 11.68 -10.78
CA LEU A 211 21.68 10.97 -11.26
C LEU A 211 21.33 9.70 -12.07
N ILE A 212 20.07 9.24 -12.06
CA ILE A 212 19.62 8.03 -12.75
C ILE A 212 18.98 8.41 -14.09
N THR A 213 19.70 8.23 -15.19
CA THR A 213 19.27 8.64 -16.54
C THR A 213 18.55 7.54 -17.34
N HIS A 214 18.54 6.30 -16.83
CA HIS A 214 18.06 5.11 -17.54
C HIS A 214 16.72 4.57 -17.05
N VAL A 215 16.09 5.21 -16.05
CA VAL A 215 14.82 4.78 -15.46
C VAL A 215 13.81 5.91 -15.57
N GLU A 216 12.66 5.62 -16.19
CA GLU A 216 11.54 6.57 -16.24
C GLU A 216 10.90 6.66 -14.85
N ARG A 217 10.56 7.87 -14.37
CA ARG A 217 9.91 8.12 -13.07
C ARG A 217 10.55 7.32 -11.92
N PRO A 218 11.84 7.55 -11.60
CA PRO A 218 12.59 6.74 -10.65
C PRO A 218 12.13 6.94 -9.19
N VAL A 219 11.57 8.11 -8.88
CA VAL A 219 11.02 8.43 -7.55
C VAL A 219 9.68 9.11 -7.75
N GLN A 220 8.63 8.51 -7.19
CA GLN A 220 7.30 9.09 -7.20
C GLN A 220 6.78 9.25 -5.77
N PHE A 221 6.15 10.38 -5.51
CA PHE A 221 5.49 10.68 -4.23
C PHE A 221 4.00 10.93 -4.43
N SER A 222 3.19 10.36 -3.55
CA SER A 222 1.81 10.81 -3.32
C SER A 222 1.72 11.44 -1.94
N LEU A 223 0.81 12.38 -1.77
CA LEU A 223 0.56 13.05 -0.50
C LEU A 223 -0.90 12.83 -0.10
N VAL A 224 -1.11 12.25 1.08
CA VAL A 224 -2.43 12.05 1.68
C VAL A 224 -2.48 12.85 2.99
N PRO A 225 -2.90 14.12 2.94
CA PRO A 225 -3.20 14.87 4.16
C PRO A 225 -4.50 14.31 4.76
N PHE A 226 -4.54 14.09 6.07
CA PHE A 226 -5.71 13.51 6.70
C PHE A 226 -6.05 14.12 8.07
N ALA A 227 -7.34 14.15 8.34
CA ALA A 227 -7.92 14.46 9.64
C ALA A 227 -8.99 13.43 9.97
N GLY A 228 -10.23 13.84 10.26
CA GLY A 228 -11.34 12.91 10.48
C GLY A 228 -11.76 12.14 9.22
N SER A 229 -11.39 12.66 8.06
CA SER A 229 -11.72 12.12 6.73
C SER A 229 -10.55 12.38 5.76
N VAL A 230 -10.60 11.75 4.59
CA VAL A 230 -9.66 11.98 3.48
C VAL A 230 -10.41 12.62 2.32
N ASN A 231 -9.81 13.66 1.73
CA ASN A 231 -10.33 14.38 0.58
C ASN A 231 -9.67 13.86 -0.71
N VAL A 232 -10.46 13.34 -1.65
CA VAL A 232 -9.97 12.84 -2.94
C VAL A 232 -9.98 13.90 -4.03
N GLY A 233 -10.69 15.02 -3.82
CA GLY A 233 -10.83 16.13 -4.74
C GLY A 233 -12.26 16.30 -5.28
N PRO A 234 -12.80 17.52 -5.31
CA PRO A 234 -14.19 17.79 -5.71
C PRO A 234 -14.48 17.45 -7.18
N GLN A 235 -13.47 17.43 -8.04
CA GLN A 235 -13.60 17.08 -9.47
C GLN A 235 -14.05 15.64 -9.70
N PHE A 236 -13.94 14.76 -8.70
CA PHE A 236 -14.23 13.34 -8.85
C PHE A 236 -15.66 12.93 -8.51
N LEU A 237 -16.60 13.87 -8.28
CA LEU A 237 -17.95 13.56 -7.80
C LEU A 237 -18.66 12.46 -8.63
N ASN A 238 -18.46 12.52 -9.95
CA ASN A 238 -19.05 11.60 -10.92
C ASN A 238 -18.01 10.67 -11.58
N ALA A 239 -16.86 10.46 -10.94
CA ALA A 239 -15.85 9.52 -11.43
C ALA A 239 -16.40 8.08 -11.45
N THR A 240 -15.89 7.24 -12.34
CA THR A 240 -16.38 5.86 -12.54
C THR A 240 -16.17 4.94 -11.33
N TRP A 241 -15.29 5.31 -10.41
CA TRP A 241 -15.02 4.60 -9.15
C TRP A 241 -15.83 5.13 -7.96
N MET A 242 -16.60 6.20 -8.16
CA MET A 242 -17.60 6.68 -7.22
C MET A 242 -18.93 5.96 -7.44
N ASP A 243 -19.87 6.15 -6.51
CA ASP A 243 -21.25 5.66 -6.60
C ASP A 243 -22.25 6.79 -6.93
N PRO A 244 -22.25 7.31 -8.17
CA PRO A 244 -23.17 8.38 -8.56
C PRO A 244 -24.62 7.90 -8.65
N GLU A 245 -24.87 6.60 -8.74
CA GLU A 245 -26.21 6.01 -8.91
C GLU A 245 -26.84 5.48 -7.61
N GLY A 246 -26.15 5.58 -6.48
CA GLY A 246 -26.71 5.17 -5.19
C GLY A 246 -26.85 3.65 -5.02
N LYS A 247 -25.93 2.87 -5.59
CA LYS A 247 -25.93 1.40 -5.53
C LYS A 247 -25.32 0.84 -4.24
N SER A 248 -24.37 1.56 -3.62
CA SER A 248 -23.68 1.13 -2.41
C SER A 248 -24.61 1.13 -1.20
N SER A 249 -24.47 0.15 -0.31
CA SER A 249 -25.25 0.04 0.93
C SER A 249 -25.08 1.24 1.87
N VAL A 250 -24.01 2.02 1.70
CA VAL A 250 -23.68 3.21 2.50
C VAL A 250 -24.35 4.48 1.96
N ASN A 251 -24.73 4.52 0.68
CA ASN A 251 -25.11 5.76 0.00
C ASN A 251 -26.32 6.45 0.65
N LEU A 252 -27.34 5.69 1.05
CA LEU A 252 -28.61 6.27 1.52
C LEU A 252 -28.90 5.96 2.99
N GLU A 253 -27.92 5.48 3.76
CA GLU A 253 -28.10 4.99 5.14
C GLU A 253 -28.64 6.03 6.15
N ASN A 254 -28.49 7.32 5.83
CA ASN A 254 -28.85 8.42 6.71
C ASN A 254 -30.23 9.01 6.40
N PHE A 255 -30.90 8.54 5.35
CA PHE A 255 -32.15 9.11 4.86
C PHE A 255 -33.31 8.12 4.95
N THR A 256 -34.49 8.65 5.26
CA THR A 256 -35.73 7.88 5.19
C THR A 256 -36.25 7.91 3.75
N LEU A 257 -36.27 6.74 3.11
CA LEU A 257 -36.72 6.53 1.73
C LEU A 257 -37.62 5.27 1.66
N PRO A 258 -38.58 5.20 0.71
CA PRO A 258 -38.93 6.20 -0.31
C PRO A 258 -39.63 7.44 0.28
N VAL A 259 -39.72 8.52 -0.50
CA VAL A 259 -40.31 9.78 -0.05
C VAL A 259 -41.08 10.50 -1.15
N THR A 260 -42.22 11.10 -0.80
CA THR A 260 -42.92 12.07 -1.65
C THR A 260 -42.51 13.47 -1.23
N ILE A 261 -41.88 14.21 -2.14
CA ILE A 261 -41.38 15.56 -1.88
C ILE A 261 -42.53 16.56 -1.96
N ASP A 262 -43.30 16.53 -3.04
CA ASP A 262 -44.50 17.33 -3.25
C ASP A 262 -45.46 16.63 -4.22
N SER A 263 -46.50 17.33 -4.70
CA SER A 263 -47.50 16.79 -5.62
C SER A 263 -46.93 16.33 -6.97
N THR A 264 -45.72 16.79 -7.34
CA THR A 264 -45.10 16.55 -8.66
C THR A 264 -43.77 15.80 -8.58
N ARG A 265 -43.17 15.67 -7.39
CA ARG A 265 -41.84 15.08 -7.16
C ARG A 265 -41.87 14.00 -6.10
N LYS A 266 -41.38 12.81 -6.46
CA LYS A 266 -41.16 11.66 -5.58
C LYS A 266 -39.75 11.11 -5.77
N ILE A 267 -39.23 10.44 -4.75
CA ILE A 267 -38.06 9.56 -4.84
C ILE A 267 -38.52 8.19 -4.36
N GLU A 268 -38.55 7.24 -5.28
CA GLU A 268 -39.18 5.94 -5.07
C GLU A 268 -38.26 4.79 -5.48
N GLU A 269 -38.44 3.65 -4.83
CA GLU A 269 -37.64 2.45 -5.08
C GLU A 269 -38.08 1.78 -6.39
N LYS A 270 -37.14 1.51 -7.31
CA LYS A 270 -37.45 0.88 -8.60
C LYS A 270 -36.38 -0.13 -9.05
N PRO A 271 -36.76 -1.40 -9.35
CA PRO A 271 -38.02 -2.03 -8.96
C PRO A 271 -38.11 -2.12 -7.43
N ALA A 272 -39.32 -2.33 -6.90
CA ALA A 272 -39.53 -2.49 -5.47
C ALA A 272 -38.67 -3.64 -4.91
N GLY A 273 -38.05 -3.43 -3.74
CA GLY A 273 -37.11 -4.38 -3.13
C GLY A 273 -35.69 -4.37 -3.69
N SER A 274 -35.39 -3.56 -4.72
CA SER A 274 -34.04 -3.48 -5.30
C SER A 274 -33.02 -2.76 -4.42
N GLY A 275 -33.48 -1.96 -3.45
CA GLY A 275 -32.67 -1.00 -2.70
C GLY A 275 -32.22 0.21 -3.53
N ARG A 276 -32.68 0.36 -4.78
CA ARG A 276 -32.32 1.45 -5.68
C ARG A 276 -33.45 2.46 -5.79
N PHE A 277 -33.12 3.74 -5.62
CA PHE A 277 -34.10 4.82 -5.61
C PHE A 277 -33.95 5.72 -6.83
N TYR A 278 -35.07 6.20 -7.36
CA TYR A 278 -35.13 6.99 -8.57
C TYR A 278 -36.04 8.20 -8.36
N LYS A 279 -35.64 9.34 -8.95
CA LYS A 279 -36.50 10.52 -9.07
C LYS A 279 -37.69 10.18 -9.96
N SER A 280 -38.91 10.37 -9.48
CA SER A 280 -40.12 10.14 -10.27
C SER A 280 -41.15 11.26 -10.11
N GLY A 281 -41.81 11.60 -11.22
CA GLY A 281 -42.82 12.64 -11.31
C GLY A 281 -42.42 13.78 -12.24
N THR A 282 -43.41 14.55 -12.70
CA THR A 282 -43.25 15.60 -13.72
C THR A 282 -42.40 16.78 -13.25
N GLY A 283 -42.30 17.01 -11.94
CA GLY A 283 -41.56 18.13 -11.36
C GLY A 283 -40.04 18.00 -11.42
N TRP A 284 -39.50 16.87 -11.89
CA TRP A 284 -38.05 16.67 -12.03
C TRP A 284 -37.48 17.12 -13.39
N GLY A 285 -38.34 17.42 -14.37
CA GLY A 285 -37.91 17.74 -15.73
C GLY A 285 -37.07 16.61 -16.34
N GLU A 286 -35.93 16.97 -16.93
CA GLU A 286 -34.99 16.02 -17.57
C GLU A 286 -34.38 14.99 -16.59
N ARG A 287 -34.44 15.25 -15.28
CA ARG A 287 -33.97 14.33 -14.24
C ARG A 287 -35.01 13.30 -13.82
N ASN A 288 -36.22 13.34 -14.38
CA ASN A 288 -37.22 12.31 -14.13
C ASN A 288 -36.70 10.92 -14.57
N ASN A 289 -36.97 9.91 -13.76
CA ASN A 289 -36.48 8.53 -13.89
C ASN A 289 -34.94 8.37 -13.80
N LYS A 290 -34.20 9.38 -13.33
CA LYS A 290 -32.77 9.22 -13.02
C LYS A 290 -32.59 8.63 -11.62
N PRO A 291 -31.52 7.84 -11.37
CA PRO A 291 -31.19 7.35 -10.04
C PRO A 291 -31.05 8.50 -9.04
N PHE A 292 -31.33 8.23 -7.77
CA PHE A 292 -31.10 9.14 -6.66
C PHE A 292 -29.94 8.63 -5.79
N SER A 293 -29.05 9.54 -5.42
CA SER A 293 -27.84 9.27 -4.65
C SER A 293 -27.41 10.54 -3.91
N ARG A 294 -26.37 10.45 -3.06
CA ARG A 294 -25.73 11.64 -2.48
C ARG A 294 -25.10 12.55 -3.52
N ALA A 295 -24.54 12.01 -4.60
CA ALA A 295 -23.98 12.82 -5.69
C ALA A 295 -25.08 13.65 -6.37
N GLU A 296 -26.23 13.02 -6.61
CA GLU A 296 -27.42 13.70 -7.12
C GLU A 296 -27.99 14.72 -6.14
N LEU A 297 -27.95 14.46 -4.83
CA LEU A 297 -28.37 15.42 -3.81
C LEU A 297 -27.46 16.66 -3.80
N TYR A 298 -26.14 16.50 -3.94
CA TYR A 298 -25.22 17.61 -4.11
C TYR A 298 -25.53 18.43 -5.37
N SER A 299 -25.76 17.76 -6.51
CA SER A 299 -26.17 18.42 -7.76
C SER A 299 -27.47 19.21 -7.60
N ASP A 300 -28.46 18.64 -6.90
CA ASP A 300 -29.74 19.30 -6.63
C ASP A 300 -29.56 20.56 -5.73
N LEU A 301 -28.74 20.47 -4.68
CA LEU A 301 -28.45 21.58 -3.78
C LEU A 301 -27.70 22.72 -4.50
N SER A 302 -26.68 22.39 -5.28
CA SER A 302 -25.89 23.38 -6.05
C SER A 302 -26.67 24.05 -7.18
N GLN A 303 -27.75 23.43 -7.68
CA GLN A 303 -28.65 24.10 -8.62
C GLN A 303 -29.62 25.05 -7.92
N ARG A 304 -29.97 24.75 -6.67
CA ARG A 304 -30.91 25.54 -5.90
C ARG A 304 -30.28 26.79 -5.29
N SER A 305 -29.01 26.74 -4.91
CA SER A 305 -28.26 27.89 -4.40
C SER A 305 -26.86 27.99 -5.01
N LYS A 306 -26.37 29.21 -5.19
CA LYS A 306 -25.01 29.51 -5.65
C LYS A 306 -23.95 29.38 -4.55
N ASP A 307 -24.36 29.02 -3.34
CA ASP A 307 -23.45 28.87 -2.20
C ASP A 307 -22.47 27.72 -2.43
N THR A 308 -21.18 28.03 -2.51
CA THR A 308 -20.13 27.06 -2.83
C THR A 308 -19.96 25.99 -1.75
N TRP A 309 -20.31 26.28 -0.51
CA TRP A 309 -20.24 25.31 0.60
C TRP A 309 -21.28 24.19 0.50
N LEU A 310 -22.30 24.34 -0.36
CA LEU A 310 -23.26 23.28 -0.68
C LEU A 310 -22.75 22.32 -1.75
N ALA A 311 -21.72 22.67 -2.52
CA ALA A 311 -21.08 21.75 -3.44
C ALA A 311 -20.20 20.75 -2.68
N TRP A 312 -20.06 19.53 -3.19
CA TRP A 312 -19.19 18.52 -2.61
C TRP A 312 -17.72 18.97 -2.66
N GLN A 313 -17.04 18.93 -1.51
CA GLN A 313 -15.66 19.41 -1.36
C GLN A 313 -14.60 18.32 -1.56
N GLY A 314 -15.03 17.07 -1.80
CA GLY A 314 -14.14 15.98 -2.19
C GLY A 314 -13.93 14.86 -1.15
N CYS A 315 -14.53 14.90 0.04
CA CYS A 315 -14.38 13.78 0.99
C CYS A 315 -15.35 12.62 0.76
N VAL A 316 -14.88 11.41 1.04
CA VAL A 316 -15.60 10.15 0.79
C VAL A 316 -15.80 9.36 2.07
N GLU A 317 -16.90 8.62 2.13
CA GLU A 317 -17.19 7.68 3.21
C GLU A 317 -16.21 6.51 3.15
N SER A 318 -15.85 6.02 4.34
CA SER A 318 -15.18 4.73 4.48
C SER A 318 -16.07 3.64 3.91
N ARG A 319 -15.48 2.74 3.12
CA ARG A 319 -16.20 1.60 2.54
C ARG A 319 -16.67 0.64 3.65
N PRO A 320 -17.73 -0.14 3.43
CA PRO A 320 -18.22 -1.07 4.45
C PRO A 320 -17.40 -2.38 4.47
N GLY A 321 -17.34 -3.02 5.64
CA GLY A 321 -16.72 -4.32 5.86
C GLY A 321 -15.22 -4.37 5.52
N THR A 322 -14.82 -5.47 4.90
CA THR A 322 -13.41 -5.73 4.53
C THR A 322 -12.86 -4.72 3.53
N TYR A 323 -13.72 -4.13 2.68
CA TYR A 323 -13.31 -3.16 1.67
C TYR A 323 -12.75 -1.86 2.28
N ALA A 324 -13.09 -1.57 3.54
CA ALA A 324 -12.50 -0.47 4.28
C ALA A 324 -11.01 -0.70 4.56
N LEU A 325 -10.58 -1.96 4.61
CA LEU A 325 -9.28 -2.42 5.10
C LEU A 325 -8.38 -2.98 3.99
N ASP A 326 -8.72 -2.70 2.73
CA ASP A 326 -7.99 -3.16 1.55
C ASP A 326 -8.01 -2.14 0.40
N VAL A 327 -7.38 -2.54 -0.71
CA VAL A 327 -7.32 -1.82 -1.98
C VAL A 327 -8.18 -2.48 -3.07
N THR A 328 -9.22 -3.22 -2.69
CA THR A 328 -10.12 -3.87 -3.66
C THR A 328 -10.62 -2.84 -4.67
N PRO A 329 -10.45 -3.07 -6.00
CA PRO A 329 -10.88 -2.11 -7.00
C PRO A 329 -12.40 -1.84 -6.96
N PRO A 330 -12.82 -0.57 -7.13
CA PRO A 330 -14.23 -0.21 -7.29
C PRO A 330 -14.87 -0.92 -8.49
N SER A 331 -16.07 -1.49 -8.29
CA SER A 331 -16.80 -2.24 -9.31
C SER A 331 -18.32 -2.13 -9.14
N ASP A 332 -19.02 -1.87 -10.25
CA ASP A 332 -20.48 -1.88 -10.31
C ASP A 332 -21.11 -3.24 -9.98
N ASN A 333 -20.38 -4.34 -10.21
CA ASN A 333 -20.85 -5.69 -9.89
C ASN A 333 -20.82 -5.96 -8.37
N ASN A 334 -20.07 -5.16 -7.63
CA ASN A 334 -20.00 -5.21 -6.18
C ASN A 334 -20.05 -3.79 -5.61
N PRO A 335 -21.23 -3.16 -5.56
CA PRO A 335 -21.36 -1.73 -5.25
C PRO A 335 -20.77 -1.27 -3.92
N ASN A 336 -20.55 -2.18 -2.97
CA ASN A 336 -19.88 -1.87 -1.70
C ASN A 336 -18.36 -1.59 -1.86
N THR A 337 -17.80 -1.84 -3.04
CA THR A 337 -16.42 -1.47 -3.40
C THR A 337 -16.31 -0.03 -3.93
N LEU A 338 -17.42 0.57 -4.38
CA LEU A 338 -17.50 1.94 -4.87
C LEU A 338 -17.35 2.94 -3.72
N PHE A 339 -16.80 4.11 -4.02
CA PHE A 339 -16.68 5.21 -3.06
C PHE A 339 -17.94 6.08 -3.05
N VAL A 340 -18.37 6.49 -1.87
CA VAL A 340 -19.59 7.28 -1.67
C VAL A 340 -19.20 8.68 -1.19
N PRO A 341 -19.74 9.78 -1.78
CA PRO A 341 -19.52 11.12 -1.24
C PRO A 341 -19.98 11.19 0.22
N MET A 342 -19.16 11.75 1.10
CA MET A 342 -19.64 12.14 2.42
C MET A 342 -20.76 13.15 2.26
N PHE A 343 -21.80 13.01 3.06
CA PHE A 343 -22.87 13.99 3.17
C PHE A 343 -23.32 14.00 4.63
N GLY A 344 -22.88 15.00 5.38
CA GLY A 344 -23.29 15.25 6.76
C GLY A 344 -24.72 15.76 6.79
N PRO A 345 -25.73 14.94 7.16
CA PRO A 345 -27.11 15.39 7.19
C PRO A 345 -27.26 16.58 8.13
N ALA A 346 -28.18 17.48 7.79
CA ALA A 346 -28.45 18.65 8.62
C ALA A 346 -29.04 18.16 9.93
N GLU A 347 -28.35 18.46 11.01
CA GLU A 347 -28.80 18.12 12.35
C GLU A 347 -29.80 19.13 12.86
N TYR A 348 -30.56 18.71 13.86
CA TYR A 348 -31.64 19.50 14.41
C TYR A 348 -31.14 20.83 15.00
N TYR A 349 -32.07 21.76 15.17
CA TYR A 349 -31.90 22.97 15.97
C TYR A 349 -33.08 23.10 16.94
N ASN A 350 -32.87 23.84 18.02
CA ASN A 350 -33.89 24.08 19.03
C ASN A 350 -34.70 25.33 18.70
N THR A 351 -35.99 25.29 19.04
CA THR A 351 -36.90 26.42 18.88
C THR A 351 -37.64 26.70 20.18
N ASP A 352 -38.08 27.95 20.37
CA ASP A 352 -39.03 28.31 21.42
C ASP A 352 -40.46 27.85 21.06
N SER A 353 -41.41 28.11 21.96
CA SER A 353 -42.83 27.79 21.75
C SER A 353 -43.49 28.56 20.60
N LYS A 354 -42.84 29.61 20.10
CA LYS A 354 -43.30 30.43 18.97
C LYS A 354 -42.63 30.01 17.66
N GLY A 355 -41.76 28.99 17.68
CA GLY A 355 -41.05 28.49 16.52
C GLY A 355 -39.78 29.27 16.16
N ASN A 356 -39.34 30.21 16.99
CA ASN A 356 -38.08 30.94 16.76
C ASN A 356 -36.90 30.04 17.13
N VAL A 357 -35.85 30.05 16.32
CA VAL A 357 -34.62 29.30 16.59
C VAL A 357 -33.92 29.88 17.83
N THR A 358 -33.68 29.05 18.85
CA THR A 358 -33.03 29.44 20.11
C THR A 358 -31.58 29.01 20.19
N SER A 359 -31.22 27.88 19.57
CA SER A 359 -29.84 27.37 19.53
C SER A 359 -29.65 26.31 18.45
N THR A 360 -28.40 26.13 18.02
CA THR A 360 -27.95 25.12 17.06
C THR A 360 -27.05 24.07 17.73
N VAL A 361 -26.85 22.94 17.04
CA VAL A 361 -25.80 21.96 17.34
C VAL A 361 -24.70 22.05 16.27
N LEU A 362 -23.62 21.25 16.40
CA LEU A 362 -22.42 21.39 15.57
C LEU A 362 -22.70 21.35 14.06
N ASN A 363 -23.65 20.53 13.60
CA ASN A 363 -24.00 20.45 12.18
C ASN A 363 -25.44 20.87 11.84
N SER A 364 -25.97 21.90 12.52
CA SER A 364 -27.21 22.57 12.08
C SER A 364 -26.91 23.54 10.93
N TRP A 365 -27.33 23.20 9.72
CA TRP A 365 -27.09 24.04 8.53
C TRP A 365 -28.30 24.23 7.62
N TRP A 366 -29.39 23.50 7.85
CA TRP A 366 -30.60 23.54 7.03
C TRP A 366 -31.86 23.60 7.89
N GLN A 367 -32.90 24.24 7.39
CA GLN A 367 -34.20 24.27 8.07
C GLN A 367 -34.89 22.91 8.01
N ASP A 368 -35.58 22.52 9.08
CA ASP A 368 -36.30 21.24 9.17
C ASP A 368 -37.81 21.45 9.31
N ASP A 369 -38.58 20.37 9.20
CA ASP A 369 -39.97 20.34 9.67
C ASP A 369 -40.01 20.12 11.19
N ILE A 370 -40.22 21.20 11.94
CA ILE A 370 -40.22 21.18 13.42
C ILE A 370 -41.38 20.40 14.03
N SER A 371 -42.37 19.98 13.23
CA SER A 371 -43.44 19.08 13.70
C SER A 371 -42.97 17.64 13.88
N LEU A 372 -41.84 17.26 13.27
CA LEU A 372 -41.26 15.93 13.36
C LEU A 372 -40.39 15.76 14.61
N THR A 373 -40.27 14.53 15.08
CA THR A 373 -39.28 14.17 16.11
C THR A 373 -37.85 14.39 15.60
N TYR A 374 -36.90 14.60 16.51
CA TYR A 374 -35.51 14.93 16.16
C TYR A 374 -34.83 13.93 15.23
N SER A 375 -35.03 12.62 15.43
CA SER A 375 -34.49 11.58 14.56
C SER A 375 -35.09 11.63 13.15
N LEU A 376 -36.41 11.86 13.06
CA LEU A 376 -37.10 12.00 11.76
C LEU A 376 -36.66 13.27 11.04
N ARG A 377 -36.54 14.41 11.73
CA ARG A 377 -36.02 15.67 11.17
C ARG A 377 -34.68 15.48 10.49
N GLN A 378 -33.77 14.72 11.10
CA GLN A 378 -32.45 14.49 10.54
C GLN A 378 -32.49 13.64 9.27
N SER A 379 -33.28 12.56 9.29
CA SER A 379 -33.39 11.63 8.16
C SER A 379 -34.33 12.10 7.04
N ASP A 380 -35.12 13.15 7.28
CA ASP A 380 -36.09 13.67 6.31
C ASP A 380 -35.39 14.38 5.16
N LEU A 381 -35.46 13.78 3.97
CA LEU A 381 -34.88 14.32 2.76
C LEU A 381 -35.68 15.52 2.20
N LYS A 382 -36.98 15.64 2.52
CA LYS A 382 -37.86 16.69 1.95
C LYS A 382 -37.33 18.08 2.21
N LYS A 383 -36.67 18.29 3.35
CA LYS A 383 -36.15 19.60 3.75
C LYS A 383 -35.20 20.21 2.72
N TYR A 384 -34.37 19.40 2.05
CA TYR A 384 -33.43 19.88 1.04
C TYR A 384 -34.11 20.38 -0.25
N TYR A 385 -35.37 20.02 -0.46
CA TYR A 385 -36.17 20.42 -1.62
C TYR A 385 -37.23 21.48 -1.31
N LEU A 386 -37.68 21.58 -0.05
CA LEU A 386 -38.82 22.43 0.34
C LEU A 386 -38.44 23.59 1.27
N ARG A 387 -37.28 23.53 1.93
CA ARG A 387 -36.86 24.49 2.97
C ARG A 387 -35.50 25.07 2.66
N ASP A 388 -35.22 26.28 3.11
CA ASP A 388 -33.94 26.94 2.84
C ASP A 388 -32.87 26.65 3.90
N SER A 389 -31.66 27.15 3.64
CA SER A 389 -30.57 27.18 4.62
C SER A 389 -30.97 27.90 5.91
N LEU A 390 -30.34 27.48 7.02
CA LEU A 390 -30.69 27.97 8.36
C LEU A 390 -30.31 29.45 8.58
N ASP A 391 -29.28 29.91 7.88
CA ASP A 391 -28.83 31.32 7.87
C ASP A 391 -29.91 32.31 7.41
N LYS A 392 -30.92 31.87 6.65
CA LYS A 392 -32.04 32.73 6.24
C LYS A 392 -33.01 33.05 7.38
N ILE A 393 -33.04 32.26 8.45
CA ILE A 393 -34.03 32.41 9.54
C ILE A 393 -33.40 32.55 10.92
N TYR A 394 -32.12 32.25 11.08
CA TYR A 394 -31.43 32.32 12.36
C TYR A 394 -30.31 33.35 12.31
N ARG A 395 -30.41 34.38 13.17
CA ARG A 395 -29.44 35.48 13.24
C ARG A 395 -28.00 35.01 13.53
N GLY A 396 -27.84 33.89 14.24
CA GLY A 396 -26.53 33.28 14.51
C GLY A 396 -25.91 32.58 13.30
N GLY A 397 -26.64 32.45 12.19
CA GLY A 397 -26.19 31.74 10.98
C GLY A 397 -26.12 30.23 11.16
N ARG A 398 -25.70 29.52 10.10
CA ARG A 398 -25.31 28.11 10.23
C ARG A 398 -24.16 27.96 11.21
N SER A 399 -24.04 26.80 11.84
CA SER A 399 -22.88 26.50 12.69
C SER A 399 -21.57 26.64 11.89
N LYS A 400 -20.53 27.19 12.52
CA LYS A 400 -19.19 27.29 11.94
C LYS A 400 -18.73 25.89 11.52
N ASP A 401 -18.22 25.75 10.30
CA ASP A 401 -17.84 24.47 9.68
C ASP A 401 -19.00 23.46 9.47
N GLY A 402 -20.24 23.86 9.76
CA GLY A 402 -21.46 23.10 9.49
C GLY A 402 -21.85 23.13 8.01
N GLY A 403 -22.38 22.03 7.51
CA GLY A 403 -22.76 21.87 6.12
C GLY A 403 -22.82 20.40 5.69
N PRO A 404 -23.16 20.14 4.42
CA PRO A 404 -23.13 18.77 3.90
C PRO A 404 -21.71 18.20 3.88
N ASN A 405 -20.68 19.05 3.89
CA ASN A 405 -19.26 18.66 3.92
C ASN A 405 -18.66 18.61 5.34
N TYR A 406 -19.49 18.49 6.38
CA TYR A 406 -19.02 18.39 7.76
C TYR A 406 -17.97 17.27 7.94
N SER A 407 -16.92 17.54 8.73
CA SER A 407 -15.74 16.66 8.92
C SER A 407 -14.84 16.47 7.68
N CYS A 408 -15.05 17.22 6.59
CA CYS A 408 -14.15 17.29 5.44
C CYS A 408 -13.21 18.51 5.54
N THR A 409 -12.22 18.43 6.44
CA THR A 409 -11.32 19.57 6.76
C THR A 409 -9.99 19.53 6.03
N SER A 410 -9.57 18.36 5.52
CA SER A 410 -8.32 18.21 4.79
C SER A 410 -8.44 18.67 3.33
N LEU A 411 -7.33 19.18 2.79
CA LEU A 411 -7.20 19.48 1.37
C LEU A 411 -7.17 18.20 0.53
N PRO A 412 -7.49 18.25 -0.77
CA PRO A 412 -7.40 17.10 -1.66
C PRO A 412 -6.01 16.45 -1.62
N LEU A 413 -6.00 15.12 -1.59
CA LEU A 413 -4.78 14.34 -1.72
C LEU A 413 -4.15 14.57 -3.10
N THR A 414 -2.83 14.39 -3.18
CA THR A 414 -2.08 14.45 -4.43
C THR A 414 -1.76 13.02 -4.88
N PRO A 415 -2.24 12.59 -6.07
CA PRO A 415 -1.90 11.29 -6.63
C PRO A 415 -0.39 11.14 -6.85
N LEU A 416 0.03 9.90 -7.13
CA LEU A 416 1.44 9.56 -7.28
C LEU A 416 2.08 10.36 -8.42
N THR A 417 3.01 11.24 -8.07
CA THR A 417 3.61 12.24 -8.96
C THR A 417 5.12 12.03 -9.04
N ASP A 418 5.68 12.14 -10.24
CA ASP A 418 7.14 12.06 -10.45
C ASP A 418 7.83 13.35 -9.99
N VAL A 419 8.51 13.27 -8.86
CA VAL A 419 9.21 14.41 -8.25
C VAL A 419 10.57 14.71 -8.87
N THR A 420 11.01 13.89 -9.84
CA THR A 420 12.22 14.21 -10.62
C THR A 420 11.98 15.27 -11.68
N SER A 421 10.71 15.52 -12.01
CA SER A 421 10.29 16.64 -12.86
C SER A 421 10.08 17.91 -12.03
N GLU A 422 10.43 19.08 -12.59
CA GLU A 422 10.22 20.37 -11.93
C GLU A 422 8.74 20.60 -11.58
N GLN A 423 7.84 20.26 -12.50
CA GLN A 423 6.40 20.40 -12.29
C GLN A 423 5.87 19.44 -11.21
N GLY A 424 6.35 18.20 -11.18
CA GLY A 424 5.95 17.22 -10.18
C GLY A 424 6.45 17.59 -8.78
N MET A 425 7.70 18.04 -8.68
CA MET A 425 8.27 18.60 -7.46
C MET A 425 7.43 19.77 -6.94
N LYS A 426 7.11 20.74 -7.82
CA LYS A 426 6.28 21.89 -7.46
C LYS A 426 4.91 21.48 -6.96
N THR A 427 4.28 20.50 -7.61
CA THR A 427 2.94 20.00 -7.26
C THR A 427 2.92 19.45 -5.83
N ILE A 428 3.86 18.56 -5.48
CA ILE A 428 3.94 17.97 -4.14
C ILE A 428 4.32 19.03 -3.09
N GLN A 429 5.29 19.91 -3.39
CA GLN A 429 5.71 20.96 -2.46
C GLN A 429 4.59 21.96 -2.16
N THR A 430 3.80 22.35 -3.16
CA THR A 430 2.63 23.22 -2.96
C THR A 430 1.59 22.53 -2.08
N ALA A 431 1.33 21.25 -2.31
CA ALA A 431 0.36 20.49 -1.52
C ALA A 431 0.78 20.34 -0.05
N ILE A 432 2.07 20.05 0.22
CA ILE A 432 2.62 20.00 1.59
C ILE A 432 2.43 21.35 2.29
N LYS A 433 2.86 22.44 1.66
CA LYS A 433 2.79 23.80 2.25
C LYS A 433 1.36 24.23 2.57
N ALA A 434 0.38 23.79 1.78
CA ALA A 434 -1.01 24.17 1.92
C ALA A 434 -1.75 23.47 3.08
N MET A 435 -1.22 22.42 3.69
CA MET A 435 -1.89 21.68 4.76
C MET A 435 -2.27 22.60 5.95
N VAL A 436 -3.46 22.41 6.54
CA VAL A 436 -3.95 23.21 7.68
C VAL A 436 -4.41 22.26 8.78
N PRO A 437 -4.05 22.48 10.06
CA PRO A 437 -4.45 21.61 11.16
C PRO A 437 -5.93 21.84 11.53
N ALA A 438 -6.80 20.87 11.27
CA ALA A 438 -8.24 20.96 11.58
C ALA A 438 -8.93 19.59 11.60
N GLY A 439 -9.84 19.40 12.57
CA GLY A 439 -10.70 18.21 12.66
C GLY A 439 -10.13 17.09 13.55
N GLY A 440 -10.79 15.93 13.53
CA GLY A 440 -10.35 14.73 14.26
C GLY A 440 -9.18 14.00 13.59
N THR A 441 -8.87 12.80 14.08
CA THR A 441 -7.68 12.03 13.68
C THR A 441 -8.10 10.61 13.28
N ASN A 442 -8.07 10.32 11.97
CA ASN A 442 -8.45 9.02 11.41
C ASN A 442 -7.30 8.37 10.64
N VAL A 443 -6.32 7.86 11.39
CA VAL A 443 -5.13 7.17 10.84
C VAL A 443 -5.50 5.92 10.00
N PRO A 444 -6.49 5.08 10.36
CA PRO A 444 -6.88 3.95 9.52
C PRO A 444 -7.33 4.36 8.12
N GLU A 445 -8.19 5.38 8.00
CA GLU A 445 -8.67 5.83 6.69
C GLU A 445 -7.51 6.45 5.88
N ALA A 446 -6.64 7.20 6.54
CA ALA A 446 -5.46 7.79 5.94
C ALA A 446 -4.47 6.75 5.37
N MET A 447 -4.17 5.71 6.15
CA MET A 447 -3.35 4.57 5.72
C MET A 447 -4.00 3.84 4.55
N ALA A 448 -5.33 3.71 4.53
CA ALA A 448 -6.03 3.03 3.45
C ALA A 448 -5.93 3.82 2.15
N TRP A 449 -6.05 5.15 2.21
CA TRP A 449 -5.83 6.02 1.05
C TRP A 449 -4.37 6.07 0.62
N GLY A 450 -3.41 6.13 1.55
CA GLY A 450 -1.99 6.05 1.24
C GLY A 450 -1.60 4.75 0.55
N TRP A 451 -2.22 3.63 0.94
CA TRP A 451 -2.03 2.36 0.24
C TRP A 451 -2.67 2.38 -1.16
N ARG A 452 -3.85 2.98 -1.31
CA ARG A 452 -4.55 3.09 -2.62
C ARG A 452 -3.80 3.96 -3.62
N THR A 453 -3.06 4.99 -3.22
CA THR A 453 -2.30 5.85 -4.14
C THR A 453 -1.07 5.19 -4.76
N ILE A 454 -0.56 4.11 -4.15
CA ILE A 454 0.63 3.38 -4.62
C ILE A 454 0.31 1.98 -5.14
N VAL A 455 -0.97 1.65 -5.36
CA VAL A 455 -1.42 0.42 -6.00
C VAL A 455 -1.98 0.75 -7.37
N GLN A 456 -1.60 -0.02 -8.39
CA GLN A 456 -2.12 0.17 -9.73
C GLN A 456 -3.60 -0.26 -9.77
N GLY A 457 -4.51 0.71 -9.78
CA GLY A 457 -5.94 0.47 -9.90
C GLY A 457 -6.76 1.70 -9.54
N ALA A 458 -8.02 1.75 -9.95
CA ALA A 458 -8.89 2.84 -9.53
C ALA A 458 -8.94 2.92 -7.98
N PRO A 459 -8.88 4.12 -7.38
CA PRO A 459 -9.11 5.45 -8.00
C PRO A 459 -7.94 6.06 -8.80
N PHE A 460 -6.71 5.60 -8.59
CA PHE A 460 -5.48 6.23 -9.09
C PHE A 460 -4.60 5.21 -9.81
N THR A 461 -4.43 5.37 -11.12
CA THR A 461 -3.75 4.38 -11.98
C THR A 461 -2.26 4.66 -12.20
N GLU A 462 -1.72 5.69 -11.58
CA GLU A 462 -0.35 6.20 -11.79
C GLU A 462 0.73 5.25 -11.28
N ALA A 463 0.39 4.41 -10.30
CA ALA A 463 1.29 3.43 -9.71
C ALA A 463 1.63 2.29 -10.67
N ARG A 464 2.86 1.80 -10.55
CA ARG A 464 3.36 0.63 -11.28
C ARG A 464 2.64 -0.64 -10.86
N ALA A 465 2.57 -1.59 -11.78
CA ALA A 465 1.98 -2.90 -11.53
C ALA A 465 2.67 -3.60 -10.35
N ALA A 466 1.91 -4.32 -9.52
CA ALA A 466 2.48 -5.11 -8.43
C ALA A 466 3.44 -6.22 -8.93
N THR A 467 3.30 -6.62 -10.19
CA THR A 467 4.18 -7.60 -10.85
C THR A 467 5.48 -6.96 -11.37
N GLU A 468 5.61 -5.63 -11.36
CA GLU A 468 6.82 -4.95 -11.77
C GLU A 468 7.91 -5.15 -10.72
N ARG A 469 8.85 -6.06 -11.03
CA ARG A 469 10.01 -6.33 -10.18
C ARG A 469 10.98 -5.14 -10.21
N GLY A 470 11.60 -4.85 -9.06
CA GLY A 470 12.51 -3.71 -8.90
C GLY A 470 11.81 -2.38 -8.60
N ASN A 471 10.58 -2.45 -8.09
CA ASN A 471 9.83 -1.28 -7.63
C ASN A 471 9.42 -1.48 -6.17
N ASP A 472 9.97 -0.66 -5.28
CA ASP A 472 9.57 -0.66 -3.88
C ASP A 472 8.41 0.30 -3.65
N LYS A 473 7.39 -0.20 -2.97
CA LYS A 473 6.18 0.56 -2.60
C LYS A 473 6.21 0.80 -1.10
N VAL A 474 6.19 2.06 -0.70
CA VAL A 474 6.36 2.48 0.70
C VAL A 474 5.20 3.38 1.12
N VAL A 475 4.59 3.11 2.27
CA VAL A 475 3.68 4.04 2.93
C VAL A 475 4.37 4.57 4.19
N ILE A 476 4.47 5.88 4.32
CA ILE A 476 4.99 6.56 5.50
C ILE A 476 3.82 7.22 6.21
N VAL A 477 3.47 6.73 7.40
CA VAL A 477 2.39 7.27 8.23
C VAL A 477 3.00 8.09 9.36
N LEU A 478 2.62 9.36 9.48
CA LEU A 478 3.01 10.21 10.59
C LEU A 478 1.78 10.77 11.29
N THR A 479 1.75 10.68 12.62
CA THR A 479 0.68 11.21 13.46
C THR A 479 1.21 11.65 14.83
N ASP A 480 0.59 12.68 15.41
CA ASP A 480 0.93 13.22 16.73
C ASP A 480 -0.02 12.76 17.85
N GLY A 481 -0.97 11.88 17.53
CA GLY A 481 -2.08 11.61 18.41
C GLY A 481 -2.72 10.24 18.23
N ALA A 482 -3.59 9.92 19.20
CA ALA A 482 -4.45 8.75 19.13
C ALA A 482 -5.56 8.97 18.10
N ASN A 483 -6.09 7.87 17.56
CA ASN A 483 -7.29 7.91 16.73
C ASN A 483 -8.48 8.49 17.51
N THR A 484 -9.17 9.47 16.92
CA THR A 484 -10.31 10.14 17.54
C THR A 484 -11.59 9.97 16.73
N TYR A 485 -12.62 9.48 17.41
CA TYR A 485 -14.01 9.57 16.99
C TYR A 485 -14.81 10.01 18.21
N TYR A 486 -15.74 10.93 18.02
CA TYR A 486 -16.36 11.62 19.14
C TYR A 486 -17.79 11.16 19.33
N LYS A 487 -18.13 10.73 20.55
CA LYS A 487 -19.49 10.63 21.05
C LYS A 487 -20.14 12.01 20.97
N TYR A 488 -21.46 12.05 20.78
CA TYR A 488 -22.21 13.27 20.51
C TYR A 488 -22.11 14.34 21.62
N ASP A 489 -21.91 13.95 22.88
CA ASP A 489 -21.69 14.87 24.02
C ASP A 489 -20.20 15.07 24.35
N GLY A 490 -19.30 14.54 23.51
CA GLY A 490 -17.86 14.51 23.72
C GLY A 490 -17.09 15.73 23.22
N LEU A 491 -17.76 16.73 22.62
CA LEU A 491 -17.14 17.98 22.16
C LEU A 491 -17.75 19.20 22.86
N ALA A 492 -16.93 20.22 23.10
CA ALA A 492 -17.39 21.48 23.68
C ALA A 492 -18.39 22.18 22.73
N GLY A 493 -19.49 22.72 23.27
CA GLY A 493 -20.57 23.30 22.47
C GLY A 493 -21.54 22.27 21.88
N SER A 494 -21.44 21.01 22.29
CA SER A 494 -22.40 19.95 21.97
C SER A 494 -23.77 20.18 22.63
N GLY A 495 -24.84 19.95 21.85
CA GLY A 495 -26.18 19.79 22.41
C GLY A 495 -26.39 18.34 22.90
N PRO A 496 -27.48 18.06 23.64
CA PRO A 496 -27.84 16.68 23.99
C PRO A 496 -28.10 15.85 22.72
N ASP A 497 -27.80 14.55 22.71
CA ASP A 497 -28.09 13.71 21.52
C ASP A 497 -29.60 13.41 21.40
N ARG A 498 -30.36 14.36 20.86
CA ARG A 498 -31.81 14.21 20.69
C ARG A 498 -32.20 13.36 19.49
N ALA A 499 -31.32 13.26 18.49
CA ALA A 499 -31.56 12.48 17.29
C ALA A 499 -31.15 11.00 17.44
N GLY A 500 -30.41 10.66 18.51
CA GLY A 500 -29.94 9.31 18.79
C GLY A 500 -28.82 8.89 17.85
N ASN A 501 -27.90 9.80 17.52
CA ASN A 501 -26.78 9.59 16.60
C ASN A 501 -25.62 8.83 17.23
N LEU A 502 -25.46 8.92 18.54
CA LEU A 502 -24.43 8.33 19.40
C LEU A 502 -22.98 8.80 19.11
N SER A 503 -22.74 9.41 17.97
CA SER A 503 -21.49 10.08 17.59
C SER A 503 -21.77 11.30 16.73
N TYR A 504 -20.73 12.11 16.51
CA TYR A 504 -20.73 13.04 15.39
C TYR A 504 -20.59 12.32 14.05
N TYR A 505 -21.01 13.01 12.99
CA TYR A 505 -20.81 12.56 11.62
C TYR A 505 -19.34 12.74 11.20
N SER A 506 -18.75 11.70 10.63
CA SER A 506 -17.41 11.71 10.05
C SER A 506 -17.30 10.58 9.03
N ALA A 507 -16.09 10.17 8.63
CA ALA A 507 -15.85 9.19 7.56
C ALA A 507 -16.51 7.81 7.75
N HIS A 508 -17.00 7.47 8.95
CA HIS A 508 -17.72 6.23 9.22
C HIS A 508 -19.24 6.43 9.39
N GLY A 509 -19.77 7.61 9.07
CA GLY A 509 -21.16 7.97 9.31
C GLY A 509 -21.50 8.15 10.79
N TYR A 510 -22.76 7.98 11.15
CA TYR A 510 -23.16 7.95 12.57
C TYR A 510 -23.02 6.54 13.14
N THR A 511 -22.50 6.41 14.36
CA THR A 511 -22.31 5.10 15.02
C THR A 511 -23.63 4.42 15.43
N ALA A 512 -24.74 5.16 15.43
CA ALA A 512 -26.09 4.59 15.55
C ALA A 512 -26.59 3.93 14.25
N ARG A 513 -25.98 4.18 13.09
CA ARG A 513 -26.46 3.70 11.80
C ARG A 513 -25.78 2.38 11.43
N ILE A 514 -26.60 1.34 11.29
CA ILE A 514 -26.15 0.03 10.83
C ILE A 514 -26.29 -0.01 9.31
N THR A 515 -25.17 -0.20 8.61
CA THR A 515 -25.16 -0.33 7.15
C THR A 515 -25.94 -1.57 6.72
N LYS A 516 -26.74 -1.45 5.66
CA LYS A 516 -27.55 -2.56 5.12
C LYS A 516 -26.68 -3.81 4.86
N ASN A 517 -27.17 -4.98 5.26
CA ASN A 517 -26.48 -6.29 5.22
C ASN A 517 -25.32 -6.47 6.22
N TYR A 518 -25.12 -5.54 7.16
CA TYR A 518 -24.18 -5.68 8.27
C TYR A 518 -24.92 -5.70 9.61
N THR A 519 -24.25 -6.16 10.66
CA THR A 519 -24.81 -6.26 12.02
C THR A 519 -24.45 -5.09 12.92
N GLN A 520 -23.55 -4.21 12.48
CA GLN A 520 -23.01 -3.09 13.25
C GLN A 520 -22.60 -1.93 12.35
N ALA A 521 -22.44 -0.74 12.94
CA ALA A 521 -21.99 0.47 12.25
C ALA A 521 -20.57 0.31 11.69
N ARG A 522 -20.25 1.03 10.60
CA ARG A 522 -18.97 0.91 9.87
C ARG A 522 -17.73 0.99 10.76
N LEU A 523 -17.75 1.86 11.76
CA LEU A 523 -16.64 2.01 12.70
C LEU A 523 -16.22 0.68 13.34
N PHE A 524 -17.20 -0.17 13.68
CA PHE A 524 -16.99 -1.42 14.41
C PHE A 524 -16.82 -2.64 13.49
N GLN A 525 -17.21 -2.54 12.21
CA GLN A 525 -17.03 -3.61 11.24
C GLN A 525 -15.55 -4.00 11.15
N GLU A 526 -15.28 -5.30 11.08
CA GLU A 526 -13.92 -5.87 11.02
C GLU A 526 -12.97 -5.55 12.19
N SER A 527 -13.43 -4.84 13.23
CA SER A 527 -12.58 -4.42 14.35
C SER A 527 -12.41 -5.50 15.44
N GLY A 528 -13.36 -6.43 15.57
CA GLY A 528 -13.41 -7.36 16.70
C GLY A 528 -13.72 -6.70 18.06
N VAL A 529 -13.98 -5.40 18.09
CA VAL A 529 -14.31 -4.65 19.31
C VAL A 529 -15.82 -4.66 19.54
N SER A 530 -16.24 -4.95 20.77
CA SER A 530 -17.66 -4.91 21.15
C SER A 530 -18.21 -3.49 21.07
N VAL A 531 -19.42 -3.35 20.53
CA VAL A 531 -20.08 -2.05 20.34
C VAL A 531 -20.40 -1.43 21.70
N SER A 532 -19.90 -0.21 21.92
CA SER A 532 -20.22 0.62 23.09
C SER A 532 -20.09 2.10 22.72
N GLN A 533 -20.96 2.93 23.28
CA GLN A 533 -21.13 4.33 22.90
C GLN A 533 -20.24 5.24 23.77
N ASN A 534 -18.91 5.13 23.60
CA ASN A 534 -17.93 6.00 24.25
C ASN A 534 -16.65 6.15 23.41
N ASN A 535 -15.97 7.28 23.60
CA ASN A 535 -14.77 7.64 22.82
C ASN A 535 -13.67 6.57 22.92
N SER A 536 -13.44 5.98 24.12
CA SER A 536 -12.42 4.94 24.31
C SER A 536 -12.69 3.70 23.44
N THR A 537 -13.94 3.28 23.33
CA THR A 537 -14.34 2.14 22.49
C THR A 537 -14.20 2.47 21.02
N TYR A 538 -14.54 3.69 20.62
CA TYR A 538 -14.34 4.15 19.25
C TYR A 538 -12.85 4.15 18.87
N THR A 539 -11.98 4.71 19.70
CA THR A 539 -10.52 4.68 19.51
C THR A 539 -10.01 3.23 19.42
N LYS A 540 -10.47 2.33 20.28
CA LYS A 540 -10.11 0.89 20.21
C LYS A 540 -10.52 0.26 18.89
N ALA A 541 -11.73 0.54 18.39
CA ALA A 541 -12.20 0.02 17.11
C ALA A 541 -11.37 0.54 15.93
N MET A 542 -11.02 1.84 15.93
CA MET A 542 -10.12 2.42 14.94
C MET A 542 -8.73 1.79 15.01
N ASN A 543 -8.15 1.64 16.21
CA ASN A 543 -6.83 1.04 16.40
C ASN A 543 -6.78 -0.41 15.88
N ALA A 544 -7.82 -1.21 16.16
CA ALA A 544 -7.92 -2.59 15.66
C ALA A 544 -8.00 -2.63 14.12
N ARG A 545 -8.76 -1.71 13.51
CA ARG A 545 -8.84 -1.57 12.05
C ARG A 545 -7.51 -1.15 11.43
N PHE A 546 -6.80 -0.20 12.05
CA PHE A 546 -5.46 0.20 11.61
C PHE A 546 -4.48 -0.96 11.65
N ALA A 547 -4.45 -1.74 12.74
CA ALA A 547 -3.59 -2.92 12.85
C ALA A 547 -3.84 -3.93 11.70
N LYS A 548 -5.12 -4.28 11.46
CA LYS A 548 -5.51 -5.19 10.37
C LYS A 548 -5.14 -4.65 8.99
N LEU A 549 -5.30 -3.36 8.77
CA LEU A 549 -4.90 -2.69 7.53
C LEU A 549 -3.38 -2.73 7.30
N CYS A 550 -2.57 -2.53 8.35
CA CYS A 550 -1.12 -2.67 8.27
C CYS A 550 -0.70 -4.09 7.94
N ASP A 551 -1.34 -5.09 8.53
CA ASP A 551 -1.06 -6.51 8.24
C ASP A 551 -1.44 -6.88 6.80
N ASN A 552 -2.56 -6.37 6.30
CA ASN A 552 -2.97 -6.53 4.91
C ASN A 552 -1.97 -5.87 3.94
N ALA A 553 -1.52 -4.64 4.23
CA ALA A 553 -0.55 -3.92 3.40
C ALA A 553 0.82 -4.64 3.38
N LYS A 554 1.33 -5.08 4.53
CA LYS A 554 2.57 -5.86 4.63
C LYS A 554 2.47 -7.18 3.86
N SER A 555 1.33 -7.87 3.94
CA SER A 555 1.07 -9.10 3.19
C SER A 555 1.04 -8.88 1.67
N ALA A 556 0.72 -7.65 1.23
CA ALA A 556 0.81 -7.22 -0.16
C ALA A 556 2.21 -6.69 -0.56
N ASN A 557 3.25 -6.98 0.24
CA ASN A 557 4.63 -6.53 0.05
C ASN A 557 4.83 -5.01 0.10
N ILE A 558 3.94 -4.27 0.76
CA ILE A 558 4.13 -2.84 1.01
C ILE A 558 5.01 -2.65 2.24
N ILE A 559 6.00 -1.78 2.12
CA ILE A 559 6.83 -1.36 3.25
C ILE A 559 6.08 -0.28 4.00
N VAL A 560 5.77 -0.51 5.27
CA VAL A 560 5.09 0.48 6.12
C VAL A 560 6.11 1.09 7.06
N MET A 561 6.26 2.41 7.01
CA MET A 561 7.08 3.21 7.91
C MET A 561 6.16 4.07 8.75
N THR A 562 6.44 4.22 10.03
CA THR A 562 5.57 4.98 10.94
C THR A 562 6.36 5.92 11.83
N VAL A 563 5.86 7.14 12.01
CA VAL A 563 6.45 8.16 12.88
C VAL A 563 5.41 8.61 13.90
N ALA A 564 5.72 8.44 15.17
CA ALA A 564 5.02 9.09 16.28
C ALA A 564 5.65 10.47 16.51
N LEU A 565 4.84 11.52 16.57
CA LEU A 565 5.31 12.88 16.83
C LEU A 565 4.88 13.34 18.23
N ASP A 566 5.86 13.70 19.07
CA ASP A 566 5.67 14.24 20.42
C ASP A 566 4.79 13.38 21.35
N LEU A 567 4.84 12.05 21.18
CA LEU A 567 4.18 11.08 22.05
C LEU A 567 5.12 10.63 23.18
N SER A 568 4.59 10.57 24.40
CA SER A 568 5.30 10.19 25.60
C SER A 568 5.08 8.72 25.94
N GLU A 569 6.17 7.99 26.18
CA GLU A 569 6.10 6.62 26.71
C GLU A 569 5.62 6.57 28.18
N ALA A 570 5.63 7.71 28.88
CA ALA A 570 5.17 7.82 30.26
C ALA A 570 3.64 7.93 30.37
N ASP A 571 2.96 8.41 29.32
CA ASP A 571 1.49 8.43 29.28
C ASP A 571 0.98 7.10 28.70
N SER A 572 0.12 6.40 29.44
CA SER A 572 -0.35 5.07 29.04
C SER A 572 -1.16 5.06 27.73
N THR A 573 -1.85 6.15 27.40
CA THR A 573 -2.64 6.29 26.17
C THR A 573 -1.74 6.59 24.99
N GLU A 574 -0.80 7.54 25.14
CA GLU A 574 0.20 7.87 24.12
C GLU A 574 1.14 6.67 23.88
N LYS A 575 1.52 5.93 24.93
CA LYS A 575 2.28 4.68 24.83
C LYS A 575 1.55 3.61 24.02
N ALA A 576 0.24 3.43 24.22
CA ALA A 576 -0.53 2.47 23.44
C ALA A 576 -0.54 2.85 21.94
N GLN A 577 -0.55 4.14 21.62
CA GLN A 577 -0.43 4.63 20.25
C GLN A 577 0.97 4.40 19.67
N ILE A 578 2.03 4.65 20.45
CA ILE A 578 3.41 4.32 20.09
C ILE A 578 3.56 2.84 19.76
N ASP A 579 3.05 1.97 20.64
CA ASP A 579 3.14 0.51 20.48
C ASP A 579 2.35 0.04 19.24
N LEU A 580 1.20 0.67 18.95
CA LEU A 580 0.42 0.41 17.74
C LEU A 580 1.16 0.80 16.46
N LEU A 581 1.74 2.00 16.40
CA LEU A 581 2.54 2.46 15.25
C LEU A 581 3.75 1.56 15.04
N LYS A 582 4.46 1.21 16.12
CA LYS A 582 5.61 0.30 16.09
C LYS A 582 5.25 -1.11 15.62
N SER A 583 4.06 -1.62 15.97
CA SER A 583 3.57 -2.91 15.49
C SER A 583 3.19 -2.87 14.00
N CYS A 584 2.60 -1.75 13.56
CA CYS A 584 2.21 -1.53 12.18
C CYS A 584 3.43 -1.51 11.23
N SER A 585 4.56 -0.93 11.67
CA SER A 585 5.74 -0.78 10.82
C SER A 585 6.39 -2.09 10.36
N SER A 586 6.93 -2.05 9.15
CA SER A 586 7.75 -3.11 8.58
C SER A 586 9.14 -3.15 9.22
N ASN A 587 9.83 -4.26 9.01
CA ASN A 587 11.25 -4.37 9.31
C ASN A 587 12.07 -3.84 8.12
N SER A 588 13.20 -3.21 8.40
CA SER A 588 14.18 -2.83 7.39
C SER A 588 14.67 -4.07 6.65
N ARG A 589 14.88 -3.93 5.35
CA ARG A 589 15.49 -4.99 4.52
C ARG A 589 17.02 -4.90 4.50
N VAL A 590 17.58 -3.79 4.99
CA VAL A 590 19.00 -3.42 4.82
C VAL A 590 19.71 -3.18 6.15
N ARG A 591 19.01 -2.67 7.17
CA ARG A 591 19.58 -2.39 8.49
C ARG A 591 19.31 -3.51 9.48
N MET A 592 20.38 -3.94 10.13
CA MET A 592 20.38 -4.91 11.23
C MET A 592 20.93 -4.27 12.49
N GLU A 593 20.32 -4.56 13.64
CA GLU A 593 20.81 -4.16 14.96
C GLU A 593 20.76 -5.39 15.87
N SER A 594 21.90 -5.72 16.50
CA SER A 594 22.04 -6.92 17.33
C SER A 594 21.57 -8.23 16.63
N GLY A 595 21.85 -8.34 15.33
CA GLY A 595 21.49 -9.51 14.52
C GLY A 595 20.01 -9.61 14.15
N LYS A 596 19.19 -8.59 14.42
CA LYS A 596 17.77 -8.53 14.04
C LYS A 596 17.51 -7.35 13.10
N PRO A 597 16.58 -7.48 12.13
CA PRO A 597 16.16 -6.36 11.31
C PRO A 597 15.62 -5.20 12.17
N VAL A 598 16.08 -3.98 11.88
CA VAL A 598 15.60 -2.78 12.59
C VAL A 598 14.13 -2.52 12.23
N LYS A 599 13.33 -2.09 13.20
CA LYS A 599 11.94 -1.66 12.94
C LYS A 599 11.92 -0.28 12.28
N LEU A 600 11.10 -0.11 11.25
CA LEU A 600 10.91 1.16 10.53
C LEU A 600 9.92 2.07 11.29
N PHE A 601 10.21 2.29 12.56
CA PHE A 601 9.43 3.11 13.48
C PHE A 601 10.33 4.14 14.15
N TRP A 602 9.82 5.36 14.26
CA TRP A 602 10.48 6.45 14.98
C TRP A 602 9.51 7.11 15.95
N ASN A 603 9.95 7.30 17.20
CA ASN A 603 9.28 8.19 18.15
C ASN A 603 10.08 9.49 18.18
N SER A 604 9.56 10.53 17.54
CA SER A 604 10.25 11.78 17.29
C SER A 604 9.64 12.92 18.09
N THR A 605 10.43 13.94 18.39
CA THR A 605 9.95 15.21 18.95
C THR A 605 9.99 16.29 17.88
N GLY A 606 9.32 17.42 18.11
CA GLY A 606 9.40 18.58 17.23
C GLY A 606 10.84 19.03 16.92
N GLY A 607 11.77 18.90 17.87
CA GLY A 607 13.18 19.27 17.68
C GLY A 607 13.98 18.29 16.80
N GLU A 608 13.61 17.01 16.76
CA GLU A 608 14.35 15.94 16.08
C GLU A 608 13.66 15.45 14.79
N LEU A 609 12.57 16.11 14.39
CA LEU A 609 11.74 15.67 13.28
C LEU A 609 12.49 15.69 11.94
N SER A 610 13.28 16.74 11.68
CA SER A 610 14.10 16.83 10.46
C SER A 610 15.13 15.70 10.38
N GLU A 611 15.76 15.34 11.50
CA GLU A 611 16.71 14.22 11.56
C GLU A 611 15.98 12.88 11.33
N THR A 612 14.78 12.73 11.86
CA THR A 612 13.93 11.54 11.61
C THR A 612 13.63 11.38 10.12
N PHE A 613 13.26 12.45 9.43
CA PHE A 613 13.03 12.42 7.98
C PHE A 613 14.31 12.18 7.19
N ARG A 614 15.47 12.64 7.66
CA ARG A 614 16.77 12.31 7.08
C ARG A 614 17.04 10.80 7.14
N GLN A 615 16.81 10.17 8.29
CA GLN A 615 16.97 8.72 8.47
C GLN A 615 16.00 7.91 7.61
N ILE A 616 14.77 8.39 7.42
CA ILE A 616 13.81 7.81 6.49
C ILE A 616 14.32 7.92 5.05
N GLY A 617 14.84 9.08 4.64
CA GLY A 617 15.47 9.27 3.34
C GLY A 617 16.63 8.30 3.11
N ASP A 618 17.52 8.14 4.09
CA ASP A 618 18.62 7.18 4.04
C ASP A 618 18.12 5.73 3.86
N GLU A 619 17.04 5.35 4.57
CA GLU A 619 16.42 4.02 4.41
C GLU A 619 15.84 3.83 3.00
N LEU A 620 15.07 4.81 2.50
CA LEU A 620 14.49 4.77 1.16
C LEU A 620 15.56 4.68 0.08
N SER A 621 16.68 5.37 0.26
CA SER A 621 17.79 5.34 -0.69
C SER A 621 18.56 4.03 -0.65
N ASN A 622 18.70 3.39 0.53
CA ASN A 622 19.30 2.06 0.64
C ASN A 622 18.41 0.97 0.02
N LEU A 623 17.08 1.08 0.12
CA LEU A 623 16.16 0.18 -0.59
C LEU A 623 16.38 0.20 -2.11
N ARG A 624 16.87 1.33 -2.64
CA ARG A 624 17.16 1.48 -4.06
C ARG A 624 18.53 0.93 -4.48
N ILE A 625 19.28 0.31 -3.57
CA ILE A 625 20.59 -0.29 -3.84
C ILE A 625 20.50 -1.76 -3.46
N VAL A 626 20.22 -2.64 -4.42
CA VAL A 626 20.14 -4.08 -4.15
C VAL A 626 20.95 -4.91 -5.15
N GLY A 627 21.63 -5.89 -4.55
CA GLY A 627 22.36 -7.06 -5.08
C GLY A 627 21.71 -7.79 -6.23
#